data_AF-A0A0C9YI89-F1
#
_entry.id   AF-A0A0C9YI89-F1
#
_cell.length_a   1.000
_cell.length_b   1.000
_cell.length_c   1.000
_cell.angle_alpha   90.00
_cell.angle_beta   90.00
_cell.angle_gamma   90.00
#
_symmetry.space_group_name_H-M   'P 1'
#
loop_
_entity.id
_entity.type
_entity.pdbx_description
1 polymer ?
#
loop_
_entity_poly.entity_id
_entity_poly.type
_entity_poly.pdbx_seq_one_letter_code
_entity_poly.pdbx_strand_id
1 'polypeptide(L)'
;MIISSSLGKEVQEKWLKVVVNAFHGFAHNHMCQLENHPLYQLGFSHKDLETCKCIFSSSNNMALLICHASEFHWKQFLDLHFSQWDSDKYLKLSQFLYNNYKQVLHIIQTNLAELEQFKRSKDITDNDFESWHWEELEYLKQCAGESDANLIAVQYVELLEKLKFAE
;
A
#
# COMPACT_ATOMS: atom_id res chain seq x y z
N MET A 1 3.64 -12.83 10.01
CA MET A 1 2.37 -13.57 9.80
C MET A 1 2.42 -14.53 8.61
N ILE A 2 2.83 -14.09 7.40
CA ILE A 2 2.95 -15.00 6.23
C ILE A 2 4.24 -15.86 6.28
N ILE A 3 5.38 -15.27 6.69
CA ILE A 3 6.65 -16.00 6.82
C ILE A 3 6.56 -17.13 7.86
N SER A 4 5.72 -16.95 8.88
CA SER A 4 5.46 -17.94 9.94
C SER A 4 4.39 -18.97 9.56
N SER A 5 3.84 -18.91 8.34
CA SER A 5 2.84 -19.85 7.85
C SER A 5 3.47 -21.02 7.08
N SER A 6 2.65 -22.01 6.69
CA SER A 6 3.09 -23.09 5.81
C SER A 6 3.63 -22.63 4.45
N LEU A 7 3.31 -21.39 4.04
CA LEU A 7 3.78 -20.77 2.81
C LEU A 7 5.11 -20.02 2.97
N GLY A 8 5.65 -19.93 4.20
CA GLY A 8 6.82 -19.09 4.49
C GLY A 8 8.05 -19.41 3.64
N LYS A 9 8.30 -20.71 3.38
CA LYS A 9 9.42 -21.15 2.53
C LYS A 9 9.24 -20.70 1.08
N GLU A 10 8.07 -20.91 0.49
CA GLU A 10 7.78 -20.46 -0.89
C GLU A 10 7.83 -18.94 -1.04
N VAL A 11 7.35 -18.21 -0.03
CA VAL A 11 7.39 -16.74 0.01
C VAL A 11 8.82 -16.24 -0.06
N GLN A 12 9.74 -16.87 0.67
CA GLN A 12 11.16 -16.55 0.62
C GLN A 12 11.79 -16.95 -0.71
N GLU A 13 11.52 -18.16 -1.21
CA GLU A 13 12.05 -18.65 -2.49
C GLU A 13 11.61 -17.78 -3.68
N LYS A 14 10.38 -17.25 -3.64
CA LYS A 14 9.79 -16.41 -4.69
C LYS A 14 9.97 -14.92 -4.45
N TRP A 15 10.67 -14.52 -3.39
CA TRP A 15 10.93 -13.11 -3.05
C TRP A 15 9.64 -12.29 -2.98
N LEU A 16 8.57 -12.89 -2.46
CA LEU A 16 7.25 -12.26 -2.42
C LEU A 16 7.28 -11.07 -1.45
N LYS A 17 6.96 -9.89 -1.98
CA LYS A 17 6.74 -8.68 -1.18
C LYS A 17 5.25 -8.38 -1.08
N VAL A 18 4.77 -8.13 0.14
CA VAL A 18 3.40 -7.67 0.40
C VAL A 18 3.40 -6.15 0.35
N VAL A 19 2.41 -5.59 -0.33
CA VAL A 19 2.31 -4.16 -0.60
C VAL A 19 0.87 -3.76 -0.39
N VAL A 20 0.64 -2.58 0.18
CA VAL A 20 -0.70 -2.00 0.25
C VAL A 20 -1.03 -1.29 -1.06
N ASN A 21 -2.30 -1.05 -1.33
CA ASN A 21 -2.71 -0.25 -2.48
C ASN A 21 -2.39 1.24 -2.26
N ALA A 22 -2.22 2.00 -3.33
CA ALA A 22 -1.79 3.40 -3.24
C ALA A 22 -2.89 4.32 -2.67
N PHE A 23 -4.17 4.05 -2.90
CA PHE A 23 -5.23 4.91 -2.40
C PHE A 23 -5.52 4.67 -0.92
N HIS A 24 -5.74 3.40 -0.55
CA HIS A 24 -6.07 3.07 0.84
C HIS A 24 -4.85 2.86 1.72
N GLY A 25 -3.64 2.76 1.16
CA GLY A 25 -2.42 2.64 1.94
C GLY A 25 -2.25 3.81 2.91
N PHE A 26 -2.66 5.03 2.52
CA PHE A 26 -2.67 6.20 3.42
C PHE A 26 -3.63 6.10 4.61
N ALA A 27 -4.56 5.14 4.61
CA ALA A 27 -5.43 4.86 5.76
C ALA A 27 -4.76 3.94 6.81
N HIS A 28 -3.59 3.36 6.50
CA HIS A 28 -2.82 2.56 7.46
C HIS A 28 -2.00 3.46 8.39
N ASN A 29 -1.48 2.91 9.49
CA ASN A 29 -0.54 3.66 10.33
C ASN A 29 0.73 4.04 9.54
N HIS A 30 1.36 5.15 9.90
CA HIS A 30 2.47 5.73 9.13
C HIS A 30 3.65 4.77 8.93
N MET A 31 4.00 3.98 9.95
CA MET A 31 5.05 2.96 9.84
C MET A 31 4.73 1.92 8.75
N CYS A 32 3.50 1.42 8.72
CA CYS A 32 3.04 0.49 7.69
C CYS A 32 3.07 1.11 6.29
N GLN A 33 2.77 2.40 6.17
CA GLN A 33 2.88 3.14 4.91
C GLN A 33 4.31 3.17 4.41
N LEU A 34 5.27 3.56 5.25
CA LEU A 34 6.69 3.60 4.86
C LEU A 34 7.16 2.22 4.38
N GLU A 35 6.80 1.14 5.07
CA GLU A 35 7.27 -0.20 4.69
C GLU A 35 6.59 -0.79 3.45
N ASN A 36 5.29 -0.52 3.25
CA ASN A 36 4.48 -1.29 2.32
C ASN A 36 3.75 -0.45 1.26
N HIS A 37 3.84 0.88 1.30
CA HIS A 37 3.15 1.71 0.32
C HIS A 37 3.88 1.73 -1.02
N PRO A 38 3.19 1.66 -2.18
CA PRO A 38 3.84 1.60 -3.49
C PRO A 38 4.77 2.78 -3.79
N LEU A 39 4.52 3.94 -3.19
CA LEU A 39 5.38 5.13 -3.31
C LEU A 39 6.82 4.87 -2.88
N TYR A 40 7.01 4.09 -1.82
CA TYR A 40 8.32 3.76 -1.26
C TYR A 40 8.86 2.42 -1.78
N GLN A 41 8.17 1.82 -2.75
CA GLN A 41 8.51 0.51 -3.28
C GLN A 41 8.96 0.57 -4.74
N LEU A 42 10.18 0.12 -4.97
CA LEU A 42 10.73 0.05 -6.32
C LEU A 42 9.98 -1.01 -7.16
N GLY A 43 9.67 -0.68 -8.41
CA GLY A 43 9.15 -1.64 -9.40
C GLY A 43 7.63 -1.65 -9.59
N PHE A 44 6.85 -0.92 -8.79
CA PHE A 44 5.38 -0.89 -8.92
C PHE A 44 4.86 0.04 -10.02
N SER A 45 5.74 0.82 -10.67
CA SER A 45 5.37 1.87 -11.64
C SER A 45 4.33 2.83 -11.04
N HIS A 46 3.62 3.59 -11.87
CA HIS A 46 2.52 4.46 -11.45
C HIS A 46 1.20 3.67 -11.29
N LYS A 47 1.24 2.46 -10.72
CA LYS A 47 0.04 1.66 -10.47
C LYS A 47 -0.50 1.91 -9.07
N ASP A 48 -1.81 1.99 -8.97
CA ASP A 48 -2.55 2.14 -7.71
C ASP A 48 -2.74 0.82 -6.94
N LEU A 49 -2.56 -0.31 -7.62
CA LEU A 49 -2.82 -1.67 -7.11
C LEU A 49 -4.29 -1.90 -6.68
N GLU A 50 -5.25 -1.13 -7.22
CA GLU A 50 -6.68 -1.32 -6.96
C GLU A 50 -7.30 -2.46 -7.76
N THR A 51 -6.57 -3.04 -8.72
CA THR A 51 -7.06 -4.08 -9.63
C THR A 51 -7.76 -5.22 -8.90
N CYS A 52 -7.22 -5.66 -7.74
CA CYS A 52 -7.84 -6.69 -6.91
C CYS A 52 -9.22 -6.28 -6.38
N LYS A 53 -9.40 -5.03 -5.95
CA LYS A 53 -10.72 -4.55 -5.52
C LYS A 53 -11.69 -4.47 -6.69
N CYS A 54 -11.24 -3.99 -7.84
CA CYS A 54 -12.06 -3.91 -9.04
C CYS A 54 -12.56 -5.29 -9.50
N ILE A 55 -11.71 -6.33 -9.48
CA ILE A 55 -12.11 -7.67 -9.91
C ILE A 55 -13.09 -8.32 -8.92
N PHE A 56 -12.85 -8.21 -7.62
CA PHE A 56 -13.78 -8.73 -6.61
C PHE A 56 -15.09 -7.94 -6.55
N SER A 57 -15.06 -6.64 -6.83
CA SER A 57 -16.29 -5.86 -6.98
C SER A 57 -17.07 -6.29 -8.23
N SER A 58 -16.37 -6.57 -9.33
CA SER A 58 -16.98 -7.03 -10.58
C SER A 58 -17.62 -8.41 -10.44
N SER A 59 -17.07 -9.30 -9.61
CA SER A 59 -17.64 -10.64 -9.41
C SER A 59 -19.02 -10.61 -8.74
N ASN A 60 -19.37 -9.52 -8.05
CA ASN A 60 -20.73 -9.32 -7.53
C ASN A 60 -21.80 -9.31 -8.64
N ASN A 61 -21.44 -9.00 -9.88
CA ASN A 61 -22.35 -9.12 -11.03
C ASN A 61 -22.84 -10.56 -11.25
N MET A 62 -22.09 -11.56 -10.77
CA MET A 62 -22.47 -12.97 -10.85
C MET A 62 -23.50 -13.37 -9.79
N ALA A 63 -23.77 -12.53 -8.78
CA ALA A 63 -24.62 -12.86 -7.63
C ALA A 63 -25.99 -13.43 -8.05
N LEU A 64 -26.64 -12.83 -9.06
CA LEU A 64 -27.93 -13.29 -9.56
C LEU A 64 -27.88 -14.66 -10.25
N LEU A 65 -26.78 -14.96 -10.94
CA LEU A 65 -26.58 -16.24 -11.62
C LEU A 65 -26.29 -17.37 -10.63
N ILE A 66 -25.63 -17.04 -9.52
CA ILE A 66 -25.15 -18.04 -8.56
C ILE A 66 -26.10 -18.30 -7.39
N CYS A 67 -26.96 -17.34 -7.03
CA CYS A 67 -27.80 -17.42 -5.82
C CYS A 67 -28.66 -18.69 -5.75
N HIS A 68 -29.10 -19.20 -6.90
CA HIS A 68 -29.90 -20.42 -7.01
C HIS A 68 -29.21 -21.54 -7.82
N ALA A 69 -27.91 -21.39 -8.10
CA ALA A 69 -27.15 -22.37 -8.84
C ALA A 69 -26.78 -23.55 -7.94
N SER A 70 -26.69 -24.76 -8.52
CA SER A 70 -25.98 -25.87 -7.87
C SER A 70 -24.51 -25.50 -7.63
N GLU A 71 -23.85 -26.20 -6.70
CA GLU A 71 -22.42 -25.98 -6.42
C GLU A 71 -21.55 -26.08 -7.69
N PHE A 72 -21.88 -27.02 -8.59
CA PHE A 72 -21.19 -27.18 -9.86
C PHE A 72 -21.31 -25.92 -10.74
N HIS A 73 -22.53 -25.42 -10.94
CA HIS A 73 -22.77 -24.23 -11.76
C HIS A 73 -22.25 -22.96 -11.10
N TRP A 74 -22.28 -22.88 -9.77
CA TRP A 74 -21.66 -21.78 -9.02
C TRP A 74 -20.18 -21.65 -9.36
N LYS A 75 -19.41 -22.74 -9.26
CA LYS A 75 -17.99 -22.76 -9.61
C LYS A 75 -17.77 -22.43 -11.09
N GLN A 76 -18.60 -22.99 -11.98
CA GLN A 76 -18.52 -22.75 -13.41
C GLN A 76 -18.72 -21.26 -13.77
N PHE A 77 -19.71 -20.59 -13.18
CA PHE A 77 -19.95 -19.18 -13.44
C PHE A 77 -18.83 -18.28 -12.92
N LEU A 78 -18.27 -18.58 -11.74
CA LEU A 78 -17.11 -17.86 -11.23
C LEU A 78 -15.88 -18.06 -12.12
N ASP A 79 -15.60 -19.30 -12.51
CA ASP A 79 -14.46 -19.62 -13.39
C ASP A 79 -14.56 -18.89 -14.74
N LEU A 80 -15.74 -18.90 -15.36
CA LEU A 80 -16.01 -18.15 -16.60
C LEU A 80 -15.83 -16.64 -16.41
N HIS A 81 -16.31 -16.08 -15.29
CA HIS A 81 -16.16 -14.65 -15.01
C HIS A 81 -14.68 -14.24 -14.92
N PHE A 82 -13.90 -14.96 -14.11
CA PHE A 82 -12.48 -14.66 -13.93
C PHE A 82 -11.66 -14.93 -15.20
N SER A 83 -11.97 -15.99 -15.95
CA SER A 83 -11.31 -16.30 -17.23
C SER A 83 -11.56 -15.22 -18.28
N GLN A 84 -12.81 -14.75 -18.39
CA GLN A 84 -13.15 -13.66 -19.32
C GLN A 84 -12.47 -12.35 -18.89
N TRP A 85 -12.49 -12.03 -17.59
CA TRP A 85 -11.85 -10.83 -17.07
C TRP A 85 -10.34 -10.83 -17.35
N ASP A 86 -9.66 -11.97 -17.16
CA ASP A 86 -8.23 -12.09 -17.42
C ASP A 86 -7.92 -11.88 -18.90
N SER A 87 -8.72 -12.50 -19.78
CA SER A 87 -8.62 -12.31 -21.23
C SER A 87 -8.79 -10.85 -21.64
N ASP A 88 -9.78 -10.15 -21.09
CA ASP A 88 -10.04 -8.74 -21.36
C ASP A 88 -8.90 -7.83 -20.87
N LYS A 89 -8.30 -8.18 -19.72
CA LYS A 89 -7.16 -7.44 -19.16
C LYS A 89 -5.89 -7.69 -19.94
N TYR A 90 -5.64 -8.92 -20.36
CA TYR A 90 -4.51 -9.27 -21.21
C TYR A 90 -4.58 -8.51 -22.54
N LEU A 91 -5.76 -8.45 -23.17
CA LEU A 91 -5.96 -7.69 -24.41
C LEU A 91 -5.67 -6.19 -24.24
N LYS A 92 -5.97 -5.61 -23.07
CA LYS A 92 -5.75 -4.19 -22.75
C LYS A 92 -4.37 -3.90 -22.16
N LEU A 93 -3.56 -4.92 -21.87
CA LEU A 93 -2.32 -4.79 -21.12
C LEU A 93 -1.32 -3.86 -21.81
N SER A 94 -1.11 -4.02 -23.12
CA SER A 94 -0.17 -3.19 -23.88
C SER A 94 -0.56 -1.72 -23.88
N GLN A 95 -1.85 -1.42 -24.07
CA GLN A 95 -2.35 -0.04 -24.03
C GLN A 95 -2.22 0.56 -22.64
N PHE A 96 -2.52 -0.22 -21.59
CA PHE A 96 -2.36 0.20 -20.21
C PHE A 96 -0.89 0.54 -19.89
N LEU A 97 0.05 -0.33 -20.24
CA LEU A 97 1.49 -0.09 -20.03
C LEU A 97 1.98 1.14 -20.81
N TYR A 98 1.57 1.29 -22.07
CA TYR A 98 1.95 2.43 -22.90
C TYR A 98 1.43 3.75 -22.34
N ASN A 99 0.17 3.79 -21.90
CA ASN A 99 -0.43 4.98 -21.32
C ASN A 99 0.24 5.36 -20.00
N ASN A 100 0.56 4.39 -19.14
CA ASN A 100 1.28 4.65 -17.90
C ASN A 100 2.69 5.17 -18.18
N TYR A 101 3.39 4.59 -19.15
CA TYR A 101 4.72 5.07 -19.55
C TYR A 101 4.69 6.54 -20.02
N LYS A 102 3.72 6.89 -20.87
CA LYS A 102 3.52 8.29 -21.29
C LYS A 102 3.23 9.23 -20.14
N GLN A 103 2.37 8.82 -19.21
CA GLN A 103 2.03 9.62 -18.03
C GLN A 103 3.28 9.85 -17.17
N VAL A 104 4.07 8.81 -16.91
CA VAL A 104 5.32 8.92 -16.14
C VAL A 104 6.30 9.88 -16.82
N LEU A 105 6.51 9.77 -18.13
CA LEU A 105 7.36 10.72 -18.87
C LEU A 105 6.87 12.16 -18.73
N HIS A 106 5.56 12.36 -18.84
CA HIS A 106 4.96 13.69 -18.70
C HIS A 106 5.14 14.26 -17.29
N ILE A 107 4.95 13.44 -16.24
CA ILE A 107 5.17 13.82 -14.84
C ILE A 107 6.64 14.21 -14.63
N ILE A 108 7.58 13.41 -15.12
CA ILE A 108 9.01 13.71 -15.02
C ILE A 108 9.31 15.04 -15.73
N GLN A 109 8.86 15.22 -16.97
CA GLN A 109 9.12 16.43 -17.73
C GLN A 109 8.55 17.69 -17.06
N THR A 110 7.36 17.57 -16.45
CA THR A 110 6.65 18.70 -15.82
C THR A 110 7.29 19.06 -14.48
N ASN A 111 7.63 18.07 -13.65
CA ASN A 111 8.02 18.30 -12.27
C ASN A 111 9.54 18.43 -12.08
N LEU A 112 10.37 18.00 -13.03
CA LEU A 112 11.83 18.01 -12.88
C LEU A 112 12.38 19.43 -12.67
N ALA A 113 11.87 20.43 -13.39
CA ALA A 113 12.34 21.80 -13.23
C ALA A 113 12.04 22.34 -11.81
N GLU A 114 10.85 22.06 -11.29
CA GLU A 114 10.42 22.45 -9.95
C GLU A 114 11.21 21.70 -8.87
N LEU A 115 11.42 20.39 -9.05
CA LEU A 115 12.21 19.57 -8.15
C LEU A 115 13.66 20.06 -8.07
N GLU A 116 14.28 20.35 -9.21
CA GLU A 116 15.65 20.86 -9.27
C GLU A 116 15.78 22.26 -8.67
N GLN A 117 14.76 23.11 -8.81
CA GLN A 117 14.71 24.40 -8.13
C GLN A 117 14.57 24.21 -6.61
N PHE A 118 13.71 23.30 -6.16
CA PHE A 118 13.52 22.99 -4.75
C PHE A 118 14.83 22.48 -4.12
N LYS A 119 15.49 21.50 -4.75
CA LYS A 119 16.80 20.97 -4.35
C LYS A 119 17.83 22.09 -4.18
N ARG A 120 17.99 22.97 -5.18
CA ARG A 120 18.91 24.11 -5.10
C ARG A 120 18.55 25.09 -3.99
N SER A 121 17.27 25.34 -3.75
CA SER A 121 16.82 26.31 -2.75
C SER A 121 17.01 25.83 -1.30
N LYS A 122 17.08 24.52 -1.10
CA LYS A 122 17.17 23.88 0.21
C LYS A 122 18.48 23.15 0.45
N ASP A 123 19.38 23.15 -0.53
CA ASP A 123 20.64 22.40 -0.53
C ASP A 123 20.42 20.90 -0.27
N ILE A 124 19.43 20.32 -0.96
CA ILE A 124 19.03 18.91 -0.83
C ILE A 124 19.52 18.13 -2.06
N THR A 125 19.94 16.90 -1.82
CA THR A 125 20.34 15.90 -2.81
C THR A 125 19.32 14.76 -2.91
N ASP A 126 19.40 13.95 -3.97
CA ASP A 126 18.52 12.78 -4.10
C ASP A 126 18.72 11.76 -2.98
N ASN A 127 19.93 11.67 -2.43
CA ASN A 127 20.26 10.78 -1.32
C ASN A 127 19.54 11.15 -0.02
N ASP A 128 19.20 12.42 0.17
CA ASP A 128 18.48 12.87 1.35
C ASP A 128 17.03 12.36 1.34
N PHE A 129 16.37 12.30 0.18
CA PHE A 129 15.03 11.71 0.10
C PHE A 129 15.02 10.23 0.48
N GLU A 130 16.04 9.49 0.04
CA GLU A 130 16.20 8.08 0.41
C GLU A 130 16.54 7.94 1.90
N SER A 131 17.40 8.80 2.45
CA SER A 131 17.78 8.72 3.86
C SER A 131 16.61 9.07 4.78
N TRP A 132 15.85 10.12 4.47
CA TRP A 132 14.68 10.53 5.26
C TRP A 132 13.65 9.41 5.38
N HIS A 133 13.43 8.67 4.30
CA HIS A 133 12.53 7.51 4.33
C HIS A 133 12.96 6.48 5.40
N TRP A 134 14.25 6.15 5.45
CA TRP A 134 14.79 5.19 6.42
C TRP A 134 14.87 5.77 7.83
N GLU A 135 15.29 7.02 7.97
CA GLU A 135 15.37 7.73 9.24
C GLU A 135 13.99 7.83 9.92
N GLU A 136 12.96 8.18 9.15
CA GLU A 136 11.59 8.26 9.65
C GLU A 136 11.05 6.89 10.07
N LEU A 137 11.32 5.86 9.27
CA LEU A 137 10.92 4.50 9.61
C LEU A 137 11.58 4.01 10.91
N GLU A 138 12.88 4.28 11.06
CA GLU A 138 13.65 3.90 12.24
C GLU A 138 13.17 4.68 13.48
N TYR A 139 12.94 5.98 13.35
CA TYR A 139 12.37 6.81 14.41
C TYR A 139 11.02 6.25 14.89
N LEU A 140 10.10 5.93 13.97
CA LEU A 140 8.80 5.38 14.33
C LEU A 140 8.89 4.01 15.00
N LYS A 141 9.86 3.17 14.61
CA LYS A 141 10.12 1.87 15.26
C LYS A 141 10.61 2.04 16.69
N GLN A 142 11.48 3.01 16.93
CA GLN A 142 11.95 3.34 18.26
C GLN A 142 10.83 3.92 19.14
N CYS A 143 9.98 4.80 18.58
CA CYS A 143 8.81 5.34 19.29
C CYS A 143 7.74 4.29 19.59
N ALA A 144 7.52 3.31 18.69
CA ALA A 144 6.58 2.22 18.96
C ALA A 144 7.02 1.33 20.14
N GLY A 145 8.30 1.38 20.51
CA GLY A 145 8.86 0.75 21.70
C GLY A 145 8.94 1.68 22.91
N GLU A 146 8.02 2.65 23.06
CA GLU A 146 7.94 3.48 24.27
C GLU A 146 7.96 2.61 25.53
N SER A 147 8.92 2.89 26.42
CA SER A 147 9.05 2.14 27.67
C SER A 147 7.83 2.39 28.55
N ASP A 148 7.41 1.37 29.30
CA ASP A 148 6.33 1.46 30.31
C ASP A 148 6.45 2.70 31.22
N ALA A 149 7.66 3.20 31.46
CA ALA A 149 7.92 4.40 32.25
C ALA A 149 7.32 5.69 31.67
N ASN A 150 7.32 5.87 30.35
CA ASN A 150 6.70 7.05 29.71
C ASN A 150 5.18 6.98 29.81
N LEU A 151 4.63 5.78 29.62
CA LEU A 151 3.19 5.54 29.72
C LEU A 151 2.69 5.77 31.15
N ILE A 152 3.45 5.33 32.17
CA ILE A 152 3.20 5.62 33.58
C ILE A 152 3.32 7.12 33.88
N ALA A 153 4.32 7.82 33.33
CA ALA A 153 4.47 9.27 33.53
C ALA A 153 3.31 10.07 32.95
N VAL A 154 2.84 9.72 31.75
CA VAL A 154 1.66 10.34 31.12
C VAL A 154 0.41 10.05 31.96
N GLN A 155 0.18 8.81 32.38
CA GLN A 155 -0.95 8.45 33.25
C GLN A 155 -0.92 9.20 34.59
N TYR A 156 0.26 9.39 35.18
CA TYR A 156 0.42 10.14 36.42
C TYR A 156 0.05 11.62 36.23
N VAL A 157 0.47 12.24 35.13
CA VAL A 157 0.10 13.63 34.80
C VAL A 157 -1.39 13.76 34.54
N GLU A 158 -2.00 12.84 33.77
CA GLU A 158 -3.45 12.83 33.53
C GLU A 158 -4.25 12.68 34.84
N LEU A 159 -3.76 11.86 35.77
CA LEU A 159 -4.37 11.70 37.10
C LEU A 159 -4.26 12.98 37.94
N LEU A 160 -3.11 13.66 37.91
CA LEU A 160 -2.89 14.94 38.58
C LEU A 160 -3.80 16.05 38.03
N GLU A 161 -3.99 16.10 36.71
CA GLU A 161 -4.92 17.05 36.09
C GLU A 161 -6.36 16.78 36.53
N LYS A 162 -6.81 15.52 36.49
CA LYS A 162 -8.15 15.13 36.97
C LYS A 162 -8.38 15.49 38.44
N LEU A 163 -7.34 15.36 39.27
CA LEU A 163 -7.42 15.70 40.69
C LEU A 163 -7.57 17.21 40.90
N LYS A 164 -6.85 18.04 40.12
CA LYS A 164 -6.99 19.51 40.15
C LYS A 164 -8.33 20.03 39.63
N PHE A 165 -8.98 19.33 38.70
CA PHE A 165 -10.30 19.73 38.17
C PHE A 165 -11.48 19.20 39.00
N ALA A 166 -11.24 18.33 39.98
CA ALA A 166 -12.25 17.79 40.88
C ALA A 166 -12.37 18.57 42.21
N GLU A 167 -11.46 19.53 42.46
CA GLU A 167 -11.56 20.56 43.51
C GLU A 167 -12.24 21.83 42.99
#